data_AF-A0A545SIA8-F1
#
_entry.id   AF-A0A545SIA8-F1
#
_cell.length_a   1.000
_cell.length_b   1.000
_cell.length_c   1.000
_cell.angle_alpha   90.00
_cell.angle_beta   90.00
_cell.angle_gamma   90.00
#
_symmetry.space_group_name_H-M   'P 1'
#
loop_
_entity.id
_entity.type
_entity.pdbx_description
1 polymer ?
#
loop_
_entity_poly.entity_id
_entity_poly.type
_entity_poly.pdbx_seq_one_letter_code
_entity_poly.pdbx_strand_id
1 'polypeptide(L)' 'MKPSHHLYTHPFYITDLDSTNGTYINGERLVANTPTNLNVGDELTIANAQFKYRRI' A
#
# COMPACT_ATOMS: atom_id res chain seq x y z
N MET A 1 -4.21 -27.37 -24.18
CA MET A 1 -3.45 -26.82 -23.04
C MET A 1 -3.95 -25.40 -22.79
N LYS A 2 -4.71 -25.15 -21.73
CA LYS A 2 -5.02 -23.79 -21.28
C LYS A 2 -3.93 -23.37 -20.29
N PRO A 3 -3.49 -22.10 -20.27
CA PRO A 3 -2.60 -21.62 -19.22
C PRO A 3 -3.29 -21.81 -17.87
N SER A 4 -2.57 -22.38 -16.92
CA SER A 4 -2.99 -22.44 -15.52
C SER A 4 -3.31 -21.02 -15.06
N HIS A 5 -4.51 -20.84 -14.51
CA HIS A 5 -4.98 -19.58 -13.95
C HIS A 5 -4.23 -19.26 -12.66
N HIS A 6 -2.91 -19.04 -12.73
CA HIS A 6 -2.22 -18.30 -11.69
C HIS A 6 -2.71 -16.86 -11.80
N LEU A 7 -3.77 -16.60 -11.06
CA LEU A 7 -4.47 -15.33 -10.91
C LEU A 7 -3.45 -14.19 -10.89
N TYR A 8 -3.53 -13.27 -11.85
CA TYR A 8 -2.82 -11.99 -11.78
C TYR A 8 -3.33 -11.26 -10.54
N THR A 9 -2.65 -11.46 -9.40
CA THR A 9 -2.81 -10.62 -8.23
C THR A 9 -2.18 -9.29 -8.60
N HIS A 10 -3.00 -8.36 -9.08
CA HIS A 10 -2.52 -7.02 -9.36
C HIS A 10 -1.99 -6.44 -8.04
N PRO A 11 -0.69 -6.09 -7.96
CA PRO A 11 -0.15 -5.45 -6.79
C PRO A 11 -0.78 -4.06 -6.65
N PHE A 12 -1.13 -3.70 -5.42
CA PHE A 12 -1.54 -2.35 -5.11
C PHE A 12 -0.32 -1.56 -4.66
N TYR A 13 -0.28 -0.30 -5.06
CA TYR A 13 0.76 0.63 -4.65
C TYR A 13 0.12 1.83 -3.99
N ILE A 14 0.88 2.45 -3.11
CA ILE A 14 0.56 3.73 -2.51
C ILE A 14 1.74 4.68 -2.70
N THR A 15 1.43 5.93 -2.99
CA THR A 15 2.42 7.00 -3.13
C THR A 15 1.98 8.15 -2.24
N ASP A 16 2.84 8.57 -1.33
CA ASP A 16 2.65 9.83 -0.63
C ASP A 16 2.95 10.99 -1.60
N LEU A 17 1.99 11.89 -1.82
CA LEU A 17 2.12 13.01 -2.77
C LEU A 17 2.70 14.27 -2.10
N ASP A 18 3.77 14.08 -1.33
CA ASP A 18 4.40 15.13 -0.50
C ASP A 18 3.41 15.75 0.49
N SER A 19 2.73 14.89 1.25
CA SER A 19 1.73 15.34 2.22
C SER A 19 2.39 15.98 3.44
N THR A 20 1.76 17.03 3.99
CA THR A 20 2.30 17.76 5.16
C THR A 20 2.56 16.85 6.37
N ASN A 21 1.63 15.93 6.65
CA ASN A 21 1.71 15.04 7.82
C ASN A 21 2.35 13.68 7.49
N GLY A 22 2.51 13.35 6.21
CA GLY A 22 3.07 12.10 5.73
C GLY A 22 2.07 10.93 5.69
N THR A 23 2.52 9.89 5.00
CA THR A 23 1.91 8.56 4.94
C THR A 23 2.91 7.53 5.46
N TYR A 24 2.44 6.50 6.17
CA TYR A 24 3.29 5.49 6.81
C TYR A 24 2.75 4.08 6.55
N ILE A 25 3.63 3.12 6.35
CA ILE A 25 3.31 1.68 6.34
C ILE A 25 4.02 1.04 7.54
N ASN A 26 3.26 0.35 8.39
CA ASN A 26 3.78 -0.36 9.57
C ASN A 26 4.66 0.54 10.48
N GLY A 27 4.32 1.83 10.56
CA GLY A 27 5.05 2.85 11.33
C GLY A 27 6.22 3.51 10.60
N GLU A 28 6.61 3.02 9.42
CA GLU A 28 7.68 3.62 8.62
C GLU A 28 7.13 4.67 7.65
N ARG A 29 7.69 5.89 7.67
CA ARG A 29 7.28 6.98 6.78
C ARG A 29 7.68 6.68 5.35
N LEU A 30 6.75 6.83 4.41
CA LEU A 30 7.03 6.66 2.99
C LEU A 30 7.90 7.78 2.46
N VAL A 31 8.73 7.47 1.45
CA VAL A 31 9.40 8.47 0.64
C VAL A 31 8.38 9.10 -0.30
N ALA A 32 8.25 10.42 -0.25
CA ALA A 32 7.32 11.16 -1.10
C ALA A 32 7.59 10.89 -2.59
N ASN A 33 6.52 10.89 -3.39
CA ASN A 33 6.51 10.68 -4.83
C ASN A 33 7.15 9.36 -5.30
N THR A 34 7.33 8.39 -4.40
CA THR A 34 7.84 7.05 -4.70
C THR A 34 6.75 5.99 -4.51
N PRO A 35 6.33 5.28 -5.56
CA PRO A 35 5.39 4.16 -5.42
C PRO A 35 5.95 3.10 -4.48
N THR A 36 5.21 2.81 -3.41
CA THR A 36 5.54 1.79 -2.42
C THR A 36 4.50 0.67 -2.50
N ASN A 37 4.95 -0.58 -2.47
CA ASN A 37 4.06 -1.74 -2.52
C ASN A 37 3.21 -1.82 -1.25
N LEU A 38 1.90 -2.03 -1.41
CA LEU A 38 0.95 -2.20 -0.32
C LEU A 38 0.48 -3.65 -0.26
N ASN A 39 0.90 -4.36 0.79
CA ASN A 39 0.64 -5.79 0.98
C ASN A 39 -0.54 -6.01 1.92
N VAL A 40 -1.33 -7.05 1.66
CA VAL A 40 -2.45 -7.43 2.53
C VAL A 40 -1.96 -7.61 3.95
N GLY A 41 -2.63 -6.96 4.90
CA GLY A 41 -2.22 -6.95 6.29
C GLY A 41 -1.32 -5.78 6.69
N ASP A 42 -0.87 -4.93 5.76
CA ASP A 42 -0.16 -3.71 6.14
C ASP A 42 -1.06 -2.77 6.95
N GLU A 43 -0.48 -2.15 7.98
CA GLU A 43 -1.08 -1.03 8.68
C GLU A 43 -0.67 0.27 7.99
N LEU A 44 -1.66 0.96 7.44
CA LEU A 44 -1.48 2.23 6.74
C LEU A 44 -1.89 3.37 7.65
N THR A 45 -1.00 4.32 7.88
CA THR A 45 -1.32 5.58 8.57
C THR A 45 -1.27 6.72 7.56
N ILE A 46 -2.37 7.49 7.44
CA ILE A 46 -2.44 8.72 6.64
C ILE A 46 -2.73 9.86 7.61
N ALA A 47 -1.78 10.80 7.75
CA ALA A 47 -1.84 11.81 8.80
C ALA A 47 -2.12 11.18 10.18
N ASN A 48 -3.29 11.44 10.78
CA ASN A 48 -3.71 10.92 12.08
C ASN A 48 -4.72 9.76 12.00
N ALA A 49 -4.94 9.19 10.81
CA ALA A 49 -5.88 8.09 10.60
C ALA A 49 -5.13 6.79 10.33
N GLN A 50 -5.50 5.72 11.04
CA GLN A 50 -4.93 4.38 10.88
C GLN A 50 -5.92 3.41 10.23
N PHE A 51 -5.44 2.62 9.28
CA PHE A 51 -6.19 1.65 8.50
C PHE A 51 -5.45 0.32 8.43
N LYS A 52 -6.18 -0.79 8.33
CA LYS A 52 -5.61 -2.11 8.02
C LYS A 52 -5.98 -2.48 6.59
N TYR A 53 -5.00 -2.68 5.73
CA TYR A 53 -5.28 -3.06 4.35
C TYR A 53 -5.72 -4.52 4.26
N ARG A 54 -6.91 -4.74 3.67
CA ARG A 54 -7.51 -6.06 3.45
C ARG A 54 -8.08 -6.13 2.03
N ARG A 55 -7.99 -7.31 1.42
CA ARG A 55 -8.68 -7.62 0.16
C ARG A 55 -9.94 -8.42 0.49
N ILE A 56 -11.07 -8.04 -0.10
CA ILE A 56 -12.37 -8.74 -0.01
C ILE A 56 -12.68 -9.45 -1.33
#